data_AF-A0A1Q2YJW3-F1
#
_entry.id   AF-A0A1Q2YJW3-F1
#
_cell.length_a   1.000
_cell.length_b   1.000
_cell.length_c   1.000
_cell.angle_alpha   90.00
_cell.angle_beta   90.00
_cell.angle_gamma   90.00
#
_symmetry.space_group_name_H-M   'P 1'
#
loop_
_entity.id
_entity.type
_entity.pdbx_description
1 polymer ?
#
loop_
_entity_poly.entity_id
_entity_poly.type
_entity_poly.pdbx_seq_one_letter_code
_entity_poly.pdbx_strand_id
1 'polypeptide(L)'
;METVQSQSEDESMMQLQNPLDEVLDIPDDVFINGEGIPPPRTKRRGDVLDFGQEIRKSVLRSREKTFEAEAVTFKLDKALIQNTNDYNMADFMRSITDTLIRMEMESKSMNRKIGDVDRKIDDLKSDLAEIKPLMFYVRTSENARRRQARVPPIPVPFLVGTGPDDDLPIINSVENIESLNLGQVKRFLTGYGIQHSSRASSKILKHKLREALGFYEAPDLSFEFS
;
A
#
# COMPACT_ATOMS: atom_id res chain seq x y z
N MET A 1 -10.57 -53.66 33.92
CA MET A 1 -10.80 -52.64 34.97
C MET A 1 -9.41 -52.11 35.30
N GLU A 2 -9.04 -50.85 35.10
CA GLU A 2 -9.81 -49.61 35.07
C GLU A 2 -9.36 -48.66 33.95
N THR A 3 -10.33 -47.88 33.51
CA THR A 3 -10.30 -46.72 32.61
C THR A 3 -10.06 -45.43 33.38
N VAL A 4 -9.21 -44.52 32.87
CA VAL A 4 -9.30 -43.03 32.97
C VAL A 4 -8.43 -42.47 31.82
N GLN A 5 -8.94 -42.08 30.65
CA GLN A 5 -9.66 -40.86 30.22
C GLN A 5 -8.96 -39.50 30.41
N SER A 6 -8.58 -38.94 29.25
CA SER A 6 -8.51 -37.52 28.82
C SER A 6 -7.86 -36.46 29.70
N GLN A 7 -6.86 -35.77 29.14
CA GLN A 7 -6.91 -34.30 28.95
C GLN A 7 -6.23 -33.93 27.62
N SER A 8 -7.06 -33.62 26.65
CA SER A 8 -6.78 -32.86 25.43
C SER A 8 -7.35 -31.46 25.66
N GLU A 9 -6.52 -30.42 25.63
CA GLU A 9 -6.81 -28.96 25.63
C GLU A 9 -5.47 -28.31 26.04
N ASP A 10 -4.84 -27.35 25.37
CA ASP A 10 -5.29 -26.28 24.49
C ASP A 10 -4.18 -25.94 23.49
N GLU A 11 -4.34 -26.33 22.22
CA GLU A 11 -3.65 -25.67 21.11
C GLU A 11 -4.52 -24.49 20.66
N SER A 12 -4.45 -23.37 21.39
CA SER A 12 -5.03 -22.11 20.95
C SER A 12 -4.17 -21.52 19.82
N MET A 13 -4.31 -22.10 18.63
CA MET A 13 -3.84 -21.55 17.37
C MET A 13 -4.49 -20.18 17.15
N MET A 14 -3.79 -19.09 17.46
CA MET A 14 -4.11 -17.78 16.91
C MET A 14 -3.85 -17.82 15.40
N GLN A 15 -4.84 -18.30 14.64
CA GLN A 15 -4.90 -18.07 13.20
C GLN A 15 -4.97 -16.55 12.99
N LEU A 16 -3.91 -15.96 12.45
CA LEU A 16 -3.91 -14.60 11.91
C LEU A 16 -4.94 -14.56 10.78
N GLN A 17 -6.18 -14.25 11.13
CA GLN A 17 -7.25 -14.09 10.16
C GLN A 17 -6.93 -12.85 9.32
N ASN A 18 -6.81 -13.04 8.00
CA ASN A 18 -6.54 -11.95 7.08
C ASN A 18 -7.62 -10.87 7.28
N PRO A 19 -7.27 -9.60 7.56
CA PRO A 19 -8.24 -8.56 7.86
C PRO A 19 -9.23 -8.29 6.71
N LEU A 20 -8.93 -8.76 5.48
CA LEU A 20 -9.85 -8.70 4.35
C LEU A 20 -10.97 -9.76 4.39
N ASP A 21 -10.77 -10.85 5.13
CA ASP A 21 -11.74 -11.93 5.32
C ASP A 21 -12.71 -11.67 6.49
N GLU A 22 -12.52 -10.57 7.21
CA GLU A 22 -13.41 -10.12 8.28
C GLU A 22 -14.81 -9.83 7.72
N VAL A 23 -15.83 -10.48 8.28
CA VAL A 23 -17.23 -10.21 7.93
C VAL A 23 -17.73 -9.01 8.71
N LEU A 24 -18.17 -7.98 7.99
CA LEU A 24 -18.64 -6.72 8.55
C LEU A 24 -20.15 -6.76 8.76
N ASP A 25 -20.61 -6.29 9.91
CA ASP A 25 -22.04 -6.13 10.21
C ASP A 25 -22.56 -4.79 9.67
N ILE A 26 -22.75 -4.74 8.35
CA ILE A 26 -23.24 -3.56 7.63
C ILE A 26 -24.67 -3.85 7.16
N PRO A 27 -25.66 -2.99 7.44
CA PRO A 27 -27.03 -3.21 7.00
C PRO A 27 -27.17 -3.13 5.47
N ASP A 28 -28.10 -3.90 4.90
CA ASP A 28 -28.18 -4.16 3.45
C ASP A 28 -28.60 -2.94 2.63
N ASP A 29 -29.28 -1.99 3.26
CA ASP A 29 -29.71 -0.72 2.67
C ASP A 29 -28.52 0.15 2.21
N VAL A 30 -27.35 -0.01 2.84
CA VAL A 30 -26.11 0.68 2.47
C VAL A 30 -25.62 0.30 1.08
N PHE A 31 -25.99 -0.89 0.57
CA PHE A 31 -25.55 -1.37 -0.74
C PHE A 31 -26.51 -1.01 -1.88
N ILE A 32 -27.64 -0.35 -1.58
CA ILE A 32 -28.58 0.14 -2.60
C ILE A 32 -27.96 1.39 -3.27
N ASN A 33 -27.77 1.34 -4.59
CA ASN A 33 -27.18 2.44 -5.35
C ASN A 33 -27.97 2.72 -6.63
N GLY A 34 -27.91 3.98 -7.09
CA GLY A 34 -28.53 4.43 -8.33
C GLY A 34 -27.72 4.10 -9.60
N GLU A 35 -26.54 3.49 -9.45
CA GLU A 35 -25.62 3.19 -10.55
C GLU A 35 -25.85 1.78 -11.14
N GLY A 36 -26.80 1.01 -10.60
CA GLY A 36 -27.13 -0.35 -11.06
C GLY A 36 -26.06 -1.39 -10.75
N ILE A 37 -25.12 -1.09 -9.84
CA ILE A 37 -24.10 -2.05 -9.41
C ILE A 37 -24.72 -3.02 -8.41
N PRO A 38 -24.60 -4.34 -8.61
CA PRO A 38 -25.14 -5.32 -7.67
C PRO A 38 -24.42 -5.21 -6.32
N PRO A 39 -25.13 -5.44 -5.20
CA PRO A 39 -24.51 -5.46 -3.88
C PRO A 39 -23.39 -6.51 -3.80
N PRO A 40 -22.42 -6.35 -2.88
CA PRO A 40 -21.33 -7.29 -2.72
C PRO A 40 -21.86 -8.69 -2.40
N ARG A 41 -21.22 -9.73 -2.95
CA ARG A 41 -21.66 -11.13 -2.77
C ARG A 41 -21.55 -11.60 -1.33
N THR A 42 -20.57 -11.07 -0.60
CA THR A 42 -20.42 -11.28 0.84
C THR A 42 -20.16 -9.95 1.53
N LYS A 43 -20.46 -9.88 2.84
CA LYS A 43 -20.09 -8.72 3.66
C LYS A 43 -18.65 -8.78 4.17
N ARG A 44 -17.77 -9.53 3.50
CA ARG A 44 -16.34 -9.51 3.82
C ARG A 44 -15.78 -8.13 3.51
N ARG A 45 -14.84 -7.67 4.33
CA ARG A 45 -14.21 -6.36 4.18
C ARG A 45 -13.64 -6.16 2.77
N GLY A 46 -13.01 -7.17 2.18
CA GLY A 46 -12.54 -7.13 0.80
C GLY A 46 -13.65 -6.83 -0.22
N ASP A 47 -14.72 -7.63 -0.21
CA ASP A 47 -15.84 -7.49 -1.16
C ASP A 47 -16.56 -6.13 -1.03
N VAL A 48 -16.69 -5.62 0.21
CA VAL A 48 -17.28 -4.30 0.48
C VAL A 48 -16.41 -3.18 -0.07
N LEU A 49 -15.08 -3.29 0.05
CA LEU A 49 -14.14 -2.32 -0.52
C LEU A 49 -14.17 -2.34 -2.05
N ASP A 50 -14.20 -3.53 -2.65
CA ASP A 50 -14.29 -3.71 -4.10
C ASP A 50 -15.59 -3.11 -4.66
N PHE A 51 -16.73 -3.37 -3.99
CA PHE A 51 -18.01 -2.74 -4.32
C PHE A 51 -17.93 -1.20 -4.27
N GLY A 52 -17.32 -0.64 -3.22
CA GLY A 52 -17.10 0.79 -3.09
C GLY A 52 -16.21 1.39 -4.20
N GLN A 53 -15.20 0.65 -4.67
CA GLN A 53 -14.38 1.05 -5.82
C GLN A 53 -15.18 1.04 -7.12
N GLU A 54 -15.99 0.01 -7.35
CA GLU A 54 -16.77 -0.09 -8.58
C GLU A 54 -17.83 1.00 -8.67
N ILE A 55 -18.47 1.40 -7.55
CA ILE A 55 -19.35 2.58 -7.49
C ILE A 55 -18.60 3.84 -7.92
N ARG A 56 -17.42 4.11 -7.36
CA ARG A 56 -16.64 5.30 -7.72
C ARG A 56 -16.29 5.32 -9.20
N LYS A 57 -15.95 4.16 -9.76
CA LYS A 57 -15.63 3.99 -11.18
C LYS A 57 -16.83 4.22 -12.08
N SER A 58 -18.02 3.73 -11.70
CA SER A 58 -19.27 3.99 -12.43
C SER A 58 -19.61 5.48 -12.44
N VAL A 59 -19.58 6.13 -11.28
CA VAL A 59 -19.85 7.58 -11.17
C VAL A 59 -18.89 8.39 -12.05
N LEU A 60 -17.62 8.02 -12.11
CA LEU A 60 -16.65 8.67 -13.00
C LEU A 60 -16.98 8.47 -14.48
N ARG A 61 -17.33 7.24 -14.89
CA ARG A 61 -17.77 6.95 -16.27
C ARG A 61 -19.05 7.67 -16.65
N SER A 62 -20.01 7.75 -15.72
CA SER A 62 -21.25 8.51 -15.91
C SER A 62 -20.96 10.00 -16.15
N ARG A 63 -19.99 10.56 -15.42
CA ARG A 63 -19.52 11.95 -15.64
C ARG A 63 -18.81 12.17 -16.97
N GLU A 64 -17.99 11.21 -17.37
CA GLU A 64 -17.33 11.25 -18.69
C GLU A 64 -18.37 11.25 -19.81
N LYS A 65 -19.39 10.39 -19.71
CA LYS A 65 -20.52 10.36 -20.65
C LYS A 65 -21.33 11.66 -20.66
N THR A 66 -21.53 12.32 -19.52
CA THR A 66 -22.19 13.63 -19.50
C THR A 66 -21.35 14.68 -20.21
N PHE A 67 -20.02 14.66 -20.04
CA PHE A 67 -19.11 15.57 -20.73
C PHE A 67 -19.10 15.32 -22.24
N GLU A 68 -19.09 14.05 -22.67
CA GLU A 68 -19.22 13.70 -24.08
C GLU A 68 -20.57 14.14 -24.66
N ALA A 69 -21.66 13.97 -23.91
CA ALA A 69 -22.99 14.41 -24.32
C ALA A 69 -23.05 15.95 -24.45
N GLU A 70 -22.48 16.70 -23.51
CA GLU A 70 -22.35 18.15 -23.59
C GLU A 70 -21.48 18.62 -24.76
N ALA A 71 -20.40 17.89 -25.06
CA ALA A 71 -19.58 18.17 -26.24
C ALA A 71 -20.34 17.90 -27.55
N VAL A 72 -21.24 16.91 -27.57
CA VAL A 72 -22.11 16.60 -28.71
C VAL A 72 -23.21 17.65 -28.86
N THR A 73 -23.89 18.07 -27.79
CA THR A 73 -24.89 19.15 -27.85
C THR A 73 -24.24 20.46 -28.28
N PHE A 74 -23.04 20.78 -27.80
CA PHE A 74 -22.27 21.93 -28.27
C PHE A 74 -22.01 21.89 -29.79
N LYS A 75 -21.63 20.72 -30.33
CA LYS A 75 -21.44 20.53 -31.78
C LYS A 75 -22.75 20.66 -32.54
N LEU A 76 -23.85 20.16 -31.97
CA LEU A 76 -25.19 20.22 -32.56
C LEU A 76 -25.70 21.66 -32.64
N ASP A 77 -25.59 22.42 -31.54
CA ASP A 77 -25.97 23.83 -31.45
C ASP A 77 -25.17 24.68 -32.45
N LYS A 78 -23.86 24.43 -32.54
CA LYS A 78 -22.99 25.08 -33.53
C LYS A 78 -23.44 24.79 -34.97
N ALA A 79 -23.85 23.57 -35.28
CA ALA A 79 -24.27 23.17 -36.62
C ALA A 79 -25.64 23.71 -37.02
N LEU A 80 -26.60 23.77 -36.09
CA LEU A 80 -27.94 24.30 -36.33
C LEU A 80 -27.92 25.81 -36.66
N ILE A 81 -27.01 26.56 -36.03
CA ILE A 81 -26.91 28.02 -36.19
C ILE A 81 -26.15 28.42 -37.47
N GLN A 82 -25.20 27.61 -37.95
CA GLN A 82 -24.60 27.83 -39.28
C GLN A 82 -25.65 27.85 -40.42
N ASN A 83 -26.85 27.30 -40.16
CA ASN A 83 -27.98 27.28 -41.10
C ASN A 83 -29.07 28.34 -40.82
N THR A 84 -28.98 29.18 -39.78
CA THR A 84 -30.02 30.19 -39.44
C THR A 84 -29.47 31.60 -39.22
N ASN A 85 -30.00 32.58 -39.97
CA ASN A 85 -29.59 33.99 -39.98
C ASN A 85 -29.72 34.71 -38.62
N ASP A 86 -28.60 35.27 -38.17
CA ASP A 86 -28.30 36.43 -37.30
C ASP A 86 -29.07 36.73 -35.99
N TYR A 87 -30.27 36.23 -35.73
CA TYR A 87 -31.02 36.59 -34.51
C TYR A 87 -30.69 35.75 -33.26
N ASN A 88 -29.91 34.66 -33.38
CA ASN A 88 -29.58 33.75 -32.27
C ASN A 88 -28.10 33.75 -31.84
N MET A 89 -27.24 34.55 -32.46
CA MET A 89 -25.80 34.59 -32.13
C MET A 89 -25.54 35.11 -30.71
N ALA A 90 -26.34 36.09 -30.24
CA ALA A 90 -26.19 36.63 -28.90
C ALA A 90 -26.51 35.59 -27.80
N ASP A 91 -27.54 34.77 -28.01
CA ASP A 91 -27.91 33.72 -27.06
C ASP A 91 -26.93 32.53 -27.10
N PHE A 92 -26.37 32.22 -28.28
CA PHE A 92 -25.26 31.27 -28.39
C PHE A 92 -24.00 31.74 -27.67
N MET A 93 -23.61 33.00 -27.84
CA MET A 93 -22.45 33.57 -27.13
C MET A 93 -22.67 33.57 -25.61
N ARG A 94 -23.90 33.78 -25.14
CA ARG A 94 -24.25 33.60 -23.71
C ARG A 94 -24.10 32.14 -23.27
N SER A 95 -24.64 31.18 -24.04
CA SER A 95 -24.51 29.75 -23.72
C SER A 95 -23.05 29.27 -23.68
N ILE A 96 -22.22 29.74 -24.61
CA ILE A 96 -20.77 29.50 -24.59
C ILE A 96 -20.14 30.06 -23.33
N THR A 97 -20.45 31.32 -23.01
CA THR A 97 -19.88 32.01 -21.86
C THR A 97 -20.25 31.28 -20.56
N ASP A 98 -21.51 30.88 -20.42
CA ASP A 98 -22.00 30.12 -19.26
C ASP A 98 -21.35 28.73 -19.14
N THR A 99 -21.12 28.07 -20.28
CA THR A 99 -20.43 26.77 -20.33
C THR A 99 -18.96 26.92 -19.93
N LEU A 100 -18.26 27.93 -20.46
CA LEU A 100 -16.87 28.22 -20.09
C LEU A 100 -16.72 28.57 -18.61
N ILE A 101 -17.64 29.38 -18.05
CA ILE A 101 -17.65 29.70 -16.61
C ILE A 101 -17.85 28.44 -15.76
N ARG A 102 -18.75 27.54 -16.15
CA ARG A 102 -18.95 26.25 -15.48
C ARG A 102 -17.70 25.37 -15.53
N MET A 103 -17.09 25.23 -16.71
CA MET A 103 -15.85 24.48 -16.88
C MET A 103 -14.70 25.07 -16.05
N GLU A 104 -14.60 26.40 -15.95
CA GLU A 104 -13.57 27.05 -15.14
C GLU A 104 -13.79 26.80 -13.64
N MET A 105 -15.05 26.84 -13.17
CA MET A 105 -15.38 26.52 -11.78
C MET A 105 -15.07 25.06 -11.44
N GLU A 106 -15.39 24.13 -12.34
CA GLU A 106 -15.06 22.70 -12.18
C GLU A 106 -13.55 22.47 -12.19
N SER A 107 -12.82 23.11 -13.10
CA SER A 107 -11.36 23.06 -13.15
C SER A 107 -10.72 23.57 -11.86
N LYS A 108 -11.20 24.70 -11.33
CA LYS A 108 -10.76 25.22 -10.01
C LYS A 108 -11.07 24.26 -8.87
N SER A 109 -12.24 23.62 -8.90
CA SER A 109 -12.63 22.60 -7.91
C SER A 109 -11.72 21.36 -7.98
N MET A 110 -11.39 20.91 -9.19
CA MET A 110 -10.50 19.79 -9.43
C MET A 110 -9.07 20.10 -8.95
N ASN A 111 -8.55 21.29 -9.25
CA ASN A 111 -7.22 21.71 -8.77
C ASN A 111 -7.12 21.75 -7.24
N ARG A 112 -8.18 22.17 -6.55
CA ARG A 112 -8.23 22.11 -5.08
C ARG A 112 -8.17 20.67 -4.57
N LYS A 113 -8.96 19.78 -5.16
CA LYS A 113 -8.96 18.35 -4.78
C LYS A 113 -7.61 17.69 -5.05
N ILE A 114 -6.94 18.03 -6.15
CA ILE A 114 -5.59 17.56 -6.45
C ILE A 114 -4.63 18.04 -5.35
N GLY A 115 -4.68 19.33 -5.00
CA GLY A 115 -3.86 19.85 -3.90
C GLY A 115 -4.14 19.19 -2.55
N ASP A 116 -5.38 18.80 -2.27
CA ASP A 116 -5.73 18.05 -1.05
C ASP A 116 -5.21 16.60 -1.09
N VAL A 117 -5.20 15.97 -2.28
CA VAL A 117 -4.59 14.64 -2.48
C VAL A 117 -3.08 14.69 -2.30
N ASP A 118 -2.41 15.70 -2.84
CA ASP A 118 -0.95 15.87 -2.69
C ASP A 118 -0.57 15.98 -1.21
N ARG A 119 -1.31 16.79 -0.43
CA ARG A 119 -1.09 16.89 1.03
C ARG A 119 -1.27 15.54 1.73
N LYS A 120 -2.34 14.79 1.41
CA LYS A 120 -2.56 13.46 1.99
C LYS A 120 -1.45 12.47 1.63
N ILE A 121 -0.90 12.56 0.42
CA ILE A 121 0.23 11.72 -0.01
C ILE A 121 1.47 12.06 0.82
N ASP A 122 1.72 13.34 1.07
CA ASP A 122 2.87 13.77 1.87
C ASP A 122 2.70 13.40 3.35
N ASP A 123 1.49 13.51 3.91
CA ASP A 123 1.17 13.02 5.26
C ASP A 123 1.42 11.50 5.37
N LEU A 124 0.93 10.70 4.41
CA LEU A 124 1.17 9.25 4.38
C LEU A 124 2.64 8.88 4.27
N LYS A 125 3.44 9.65 3.52
CA LYS A 125 4.89 9.43 3.46
C LYS A 125 5.55 9.72 4.80
N SER A 126 5.08 10.74 5.52
CA SER A 126 5.55 11.06 6.88
C SER A 126 5.22 9.93 7.84
N ASP A 127 3.97 9.49 7.89
CA ASP A 127 3.52 8.40 8.76
C ASP A 127 4.32 7.10 8.49
N LEU A 128 4.56 6.78 7.22
CA LEU A 128 5.35 5.61 6.84
C LEU A 128 6.81 5.72 7.31
N ALA A 129 7.39 6.92 7.31
CA ALA A 129 8.73 7.14 7.82
C ALA A 129 8.82 6.89 9.34
N GLU A 130 7.75 7.18 10.09
CA GLU A 130 7.67 6.90 11.53
C GLU A 130 7.44 5.41 11.84
N ILE A 131 6.71 4.70 11.00
CA ILE A 131 6.39 3.27 11.20
C ILE A 131 7.59 2.36 10.86
N LYS A 132 8.43 2.73 9.90
CA LYS A 132 9.57 1.91 9.45
C LYS A 132 10.52 1.50 10.59
N PRO A 133 11.01 2.41 11.47
CA PRO A 133 11.83 2.05 12.63
C PRO A 133 11.14 1.07 13.59
N LEU A 134 9.84 1.27 13.85
CA LEU A 134 9.06 0.37 14.70
C LEU A 134 8.95 -1.03 14.07
N MET A 135 8.67 -1.11 12.77
CA MET A 135 8.64 -2.38 12.05
C MET A 135 10.01 -3.06 12.05
N PHE A 136 11.10 -2.32 11.86
CA PHE A 136 12.45 -2.87 11.96
C PHE A 136 12.66 -3.52 13.34
N TYR A 137 12.39 -2.80 14.43
CA TYR A 137 12.52 -3.33 15.78
C TYR A 137 11.65 -4.57 16.03
N VAL A 138 10.39 -4.52 15.64
CA VAL A 138 9.45 -5.66 15.77
C VAL A 138 9.96 -6.87 15.00
N ARG A 139 10.42 -6.70 13.76
CA ARG A 139 10.91 -7.80 12.92
C ARG A 139 12.22 -8.38 13.43
N THR A 140 13.14 -7.56 13.92
CA THR A 140 14.39 -8.01 14.55
C THR A 140 14.10 -8.81 15.83
N SER A 141 13.19 -8.33 16.69
CA SER A 141 12.78 -9.05 17.91
C SER A 141 12.05 -10.36 17.60
N GLU A 142 11.17 -10.35 16.61
CA GLU A 142 10.47 -11.54 16.12
C GLU A 142 11.45 -12.56 15.56
N ASN A 143 12.48 -12.15 14.82
CA ASN A 143 13.52 -13.05 14.33
C ASN A 143 14.29 -13.71 15.47
N ALA A 144 14.55 -13.00 16.58
CA ALA A 144 15.16 -13.62 17.76
C ALA A 144 14.26 -14.73 18.34
N ARG A 145 12.95 -14.49 18.49
CA ARG A 145 12.00 -15.54 18.92
C ARG A 145 11.90 -16.70 17.93
N ARG A 146 11.91 -16.40 16.63
CA ARG A 146 11.85 -17.42 15.57
C ARG A 146 13.08 -18.33 15.59
N ARG A 147 14.26 -17.76 15.84
CA ARG A 147 15.49 -18.54 16.05
C ARG A 147 15.35 -19.50 17.22
N GLN A 148 14.81 -19.07 18.35
CA GLN A 148 14.54 -19.93 19.52
C GLN A 148 13.58 -21.08 19.18
N ALA A 149 12.52 -20.76 18.42
CA ALA A 149 11.56 -21.74 17.93
C ALA A 149 12.07 -22.59 16.76
N ARG A 150 13.31 -22.37 16.30
CA ARG A 150 13.92 -23.04 15.13
C ARG A 150 13.10 -22.93 13.85
N VAL A 151 12.37 -21.83 13.70
CA VAL A 151 11.62 -21.52 12.47
C VAL A 151 12.38 -20.49 11.63
N PRO A 152 12.19 -20.47 10.30
CA PRO A 152 12.87 -19.52 9.43
C PRO A 152 12.61 -18.07 9.83
N PRO A 153 13.63 -17.21 9.76
CA PRO A 153 13.46 -15.79 10.00
C PRO A 153 12.60 -15.17 8.90
N ILE A 154 12.08 -13.99 9.20
CA ILE A 154 11.32 -13.17 8.27
C ILE A 154 12.16 -11.99 7.79
N PRO A 155 11.84 -11.45 6.60
CA PRO A 155 12.51 -10.26 6.09
C PRO A 155 12.40 -9.08 7.05
N VAL A 156 13.54 -8.46 7.35
CA VAL A 156 13.63 -7.19 8.08
C VAL A 156 13.56 -6.05 7.06
N PRO A 157 12.67 -5.06 7.22
CA PRO A 157 12.52 -3.98 6.26
C PRO A 157 13.74 -3.05 6.28
N PHE A 158 14.12 -2.55 5.10
CA PHE A 158 15.11 -1.48 5.01
C PHE A 158 14.49 -0.17 5.53
N LEU A 159 15.26 0.54 6.34
CA LEU A 159 14.91 1.88 6.83
C LEU A 159 15.20 2.95 5.77
N VAL A 160 16.25 2.74 4.97
CA VAL A 160 16.73 3.66 3.95
C VAL A 160 16.52 3.07 2.56
N GLY A 161 15.95 3.86 1.65
CA GLY A 161 15.71 3.46 0.26
C GLY A 161 14.40 2.69 0.05
N THR A 162 14.29 2.06 -1.13
CA THR A 162 13.09 1.34 -1.60
C THR A 162 13.05 -0.13 -1.19
N GLY A 163 14.12 -0.66 -0.57
CA GLY A 163 14.24 -2.07 -0.20
C GLY A 163 15.61 -2.64 -0.59
N PRO A 164 15.87 -3.93 -0.30
CA PRO A 164 17.02 -4.62 -0.88
C PRO A 164 16.88 -4.66 -2.41
N ASP A 165 17.93 -4.29 -3.13
CA ASP A 165 17.93 -4.42 -4.59
C ASP A 165 17.89 -5.91 -5.00
N ASP A 166 17.43 -6.19 -6.22
CA ASP A 166 17.17 -7.56 -6.72
C ASP A 166 18.38 -8.51 -6.69
N ASP A 167 19.60 -7.97 -6.59
CA ASP A 167 20.86 -8.73 -6.54
C ASP A 167 21.34 -9.07 -5.11
N LEU A 168 20.61 -8.63 -4.07
CA LEU A 168 20.91 -8.99 -2.68
C LEU A 168 20.26 -10.33 -2.31
N PRO A 169 21.04 -11.32 -1.84
CA PRO A 169 20.50 -12.63 -1.48
C PRO A 169 19.65 -12.57 -0.21
N ILE A 170 18.70 -13.49 -0.09
CA ILE A 170 17.92 -13.66 1.14
C ILE A 170 18.83 -14.20 2.25
N ILE A 171 18.78 -13.58 3.44
CA ILE A 171 19.57 -13.99 4.60
C ILE A 171 18.68 -14.73 5.59
N ASN A 172 18.88 -16.05 5.70
CA ASN A 172 18.15 -16.91 6.64
C ASN A 172 19.04 -17.44 7.78
N SER A 173 20.35 -17.28 7.66
CA SER A 173 21.30 -17.79 8.64
C SER A 173 22.61 -17.01 8.66
N VAL A 174 23.45 -17.27 9.67
CA VAL A 174 24.79 -16.67 9.77
C VAL A 174 25.72 -17.14 8.65
N GLU A 175 25.53 -18.34 8.11
CA GLU A 175 26.27 -18.83 6.93
C GLU A 175 25.94 -18.01 5.68
N ASN A 176 24.69 -17.57 5.53
CA ASN A 176 24.34 -16.65 4.45
C ASN A 176 25.07 -15.32 4.61
N ILE A 177 25.18 -14.79 5.83
CA ILE A 177 25.94 -13.57 6.12
C ILE A 177 27.43 -13.77 5.77
N GLU A 178 27.99 -14.93 6.08
CA GLU A 178 29.39 -15.24 5.79
C GLU A 178 29.69 -15.24 4.28
N SER A 179 28.74 -15.75 3.48
CA SER A 179 28.85 -15.80 2.03
C SER A 179 28.77 -14.44 1.33
N LEU A 180 28.34 -13.39 2.04
CA LEU A 180 28.22 -12.05 1.46
C LEU A 180 29.60 -11.46 1.18
N ASN A 181 29.74 -10.86 0.00
CA ASN A 181 30.89 -10.01 -0.27
C ASN A 181 30.77 -8.66 0.47
N LEU A 182 31.90 -7.98 0.63
CA LEU A 182 31.97 -6.71 1.38
C LEU A 182 30.99 -5.64 0.85
N GLY A 183 30.77 -5.59 -0.47
CA GLY A 183 29.83 -4.66 -1.08
C GLY A 183 28.39 -4.94 -0.68
N GLN A 184 27.99 -6.21 -0.70
CA GLN A 184 26.65 -6.65 -0.27
C GLN A 184 26.42 -6.36 1.22
N VAL A 185 27.38 -6.69 2.10
CA VAL A 185 27.26 -6.40 3.55
C VAL A 185 27.05 -4.91 3.79
N LYS A 186 27.84 -4.04 3.14
CA LYS A 186 27.70 -2.59 3.26
C LYS A 186 26.32 -2.11 2.79
N ARG A 187 25.80 -2.66 1.69
CA ARG A 187 24.47 -2.31 1.18
C ARG A 187 23.35 -2.71 2.13
N PHE A 188 23.41 -3.90 2.72
CA PHE A 188 22.49 -4.30 3.78
C PHE A 188 22.54 -3.34 4.98
N LEU A 189 23.74 -3.03 5.48
CA LEU A 189 23.91 -2.12 6.61
C LEU A 189 23.40 -0.70 6.30
N THR A 190 23.68 -0.18 5.09
CA THR A 190 23.13 1.12 4.64
C THR A 190 21.61 1.08 4.59
N GLY A 191 21.03 0.00 4.03
CA GLY A 191 19.59 -0.21 3.97
C GLY A 191 18.94 -0.21 5.35
N TYR A 192 19.59 -0.82 6.35
CA TYR A 192 19.15 -0.79 7.75
C TYR A 192 19.51 0.50 8.51
N GLY A 193 20.05 1.52 7.85
CA GLY A 193 20.44 2.78 8.49
C GLY A 193 21.62 2.64 9.47
N ILE A 194 22.39 1.55 9.39
CA ILE A 194 23.49 1.26 10.31
C ILE A 194 24.78 1.92 9.80
N GLN A 195 25.28 2.87 10.58
CA GLN A 195 26.53 3.55 10.27
C GLN A 195 27.71 2.60 10.31
N HIS A 196 28.53 2.68 9.26
CA HIS A 196 29.75 1.91 9.13
C HIS A 196 30.83 2.69 8.38
N SER A 197 32.09 2.47 8.76
CA SER A 197 33.22 3.08 8.09
C SER A 197 33.56 2.35 6.80
N SER A 198 34.01 3.10 5.78
CA SER A 198 34.55 2.52 4.55
C SER A 198 35.75 1.60 4.81
N ARG A 199 36.50 1.87 5.89
CA ARG A 199 37.70 1.13 6.34
C ARG A 199 37.42 0.01 7.34
N ALA A 200 36.16 -0.20 7.74
CA ALA A 200 35.81 -1.27 8.67
C ALA A 200 36.08 -2.65 8.03
N SER A 201 36.58 -3.59 8.83
CA SER A 201 36.83 -4.96 8.36
C SER A 201 35.52 -5.69 8.05
N SER A 202 35.56 -6.60 7.08
CA SER A 202 34.42 -7.45 6.68
C SER A 202 33.80 -8.14 7.90
N LYS A 203 34.64 -8.75 8.75
CA LYS A 203 34.24 -9.40 10.00
C LYS A 203 33.37 -8.52 10.90
N ILE A 204 33.80 -7.28 11.17
CA ILE A 204 33.05 -6.35 12.04
C ILE A 204 31.69 -6.01 11.42
N LEU A 205 31.65 -5.81 10.10
CA LEU A 205 30.42 -5.49 9.39
C LEU A 205 29.43 -6.67 9.38
N LYS A 206 29.92 -7.90 9.22
CA LYS A 206 29.11 -9.11 9.31
C LYS A 206 28.52 -9.31 10.72
N HIS A 207 29.29 -9.02 11.78
CA HIS A 207 28.75 -9.02 13.14
C HIS A 207 27.62 -7.99 13.32
N LYS A 208 27.80 -6.75 12.83
CA LYS A 208 26.73 -5.75 12.86
C LYS A 208 25.47 -6.19 12.11
N LEU A 209 25.65 -6.87 10.97
CA LEU A 209 24.54 -7.36 10.17
C LEU A 209 23.78 -8.50 10.88
N ARG A 210 24.50 -9.42 11.53
CA ARG A 210 23.90 -10.47 12.36
C ARG A 210 22.99 -9.88 13.43
N GLU A 211 23.46 -8.85 14.13
CA GLU A 211 22.68 -8.17 15.17
C GLU A 211 21.44 -7.47 14.58
N ALA A 212 21.60 -6.76 13.46
CA ALA A 212 20.50 -6.09 12.76
C ALA A 212 19.34 -7.06 12.41
N LEU A 213 19.68 -8.31 12.08
CA LEU A 213 18.73 -9.33 11.67
C LEU A 213 18.08 -10.10 12.82
N GLY A 214 18.55 -9.91 14.06
CA GLY A 214 17.99 -10.58 15.23
C GLY A 214 18.61 -11.94 15.55
N PHE A 215 19.81 -12.22 15.01
CA PHE A 215 20.47 -13.52 15.18
C PHE A 215 21.35 -13.52 16.44
N TYR A 216 20.71 -13.71 17.59
CA TYR A 216 21.32 -13.59 18.92
C TYR A 216 21.47 -14.91 19.68
N GLU A 217 21.10 -16.03 19.07
CA GLU A 217 21.17 -17.32 19.76
C GLU A 217 22.62 -17.79 19.96
N ALA A 218 22.86 -18.62 20.98
CA ALA A 218 24.19 -19.16 21.27
C ALA A 218 24.97 -19.67 20.03
N PRO A 219 24.39 -20.47 19.11
CA PRO A 219 25.06 -20.87 17.87
C PRO A 219 25.43 -19.67 16.98
N ASP A 220 24.54 -18.69 16.83
CA ASP A 220 24.78 -17.48 16.02
C ASP A 220 25.90 -16.61 16.61
N LEU A 221 25.95 -16.54 17.95
CA LEU A 221 26.97 -15.80 18.68
C LEU A 221 28.35 -16.47 18.61
N SER A 222 28.37 -17.81 18.59
CA SER A 222 29.59 -18.61 18.49
C SER A 222 30.17 -18.69 17.07
N PHE A 223 29.42 -18.27 16.04
CA PHE A 223 29.88 -18.28 14.67
C PHE A 223 31.00 -17.25 14.44
N GLU A 224 32.14 -17.70 13.90
CA GLU A 224 33.27 -16.84 13.57
C GLU A 224 33.24 -16.41 12.10
N PHE A 225 32.98 -15.13 11.85
CA PHE A 225 33.05 -14.56 10.51
C PHE A 225 34.50 -14.34 10.07
N SER A 226 34.74 -14.52 8.76
CA SER A 226 35.99 -14.15 8.06
C SER A 226 36.00 -12.68 7.61
#